data_AF-A0A2K0TWD0-F1
#
_entry.id   AF-A0A2K0TWD0-F1
#
_cell.length_a   1.000
_cell.length_b   1.000
_cell.length_c   1.000
_cell.angle_alpha   90.00
_cell.angle_beta   90.00
_cell.angle_gamma   90.00
#
_symmetry.space_group_name_H-M   'P 1'
#
loop_
_entity.id
_entity.type
_entity.pdbx_description
1 polymer ?
#
loop_
_entity_poly.entity_id
_entity_poly.type
_entity_poly.pdbx_seq_one_letter_code
_entity_poly.pdbx_strand_id
1 'polypeptide(L)'
;MRFTSGFTPDLSAYQGKPNEANNAHWDKLTHPGMVALTEQEHAKLPSKSSLFVDDDTRESDPPLYVGAVEVFHQLHCLDMLRMQAYGVLKDWYDVHSPANEHTIPAHLEHCSDYIRQSMMCRPSLDILPFRTDSEGLLRPVFNGTRTCANFDKVRDWAIKRKAGNLSPQ
;
A
#
# COMPACT_ATOMS: atom_id res chain seq x y z
N MET A 1 -6.87 15.75 -5.88
CA MET A 1 -5.52 15.33 -6.33
C MET A 1 -5.52 15.26 -7.84
N ARG A 2 -4.50 15.81 -8.51
CA ARG A 2 -4.33 15.68 -9.97
C ARG A 2 -3.37 14.52 -10.23
N PHE A 3 -3.73 13.63 -11.16
CA PHE A 3 -2.86 12.53 -11.50
C PHE A 3 -1.76 12.99 -12.47
N THR A 4 -0.56 12.48 -12.28
CA THR A 4 0.54 12.55 -13.26
C THR A 4 0.52 11.30 -14.14
N SER A 5 0.92 11.44 -15.40
CA SER A 5 0.96 10.30 -16.31
C SER A 5 2.02 9.28 -15.91
N GLY A 6 3.07 9.70 -15.18
CA GLY A 6 4.19 8.83 -14.84
C GLY A 6 5.08 8.49 -16.03
N PHE A 7 4.93 9.19 -17.16
CA PHE A 7 5.81 9.13 -18.32
C PHE A 7 6.35 10.52 -18.62
N THR A 8 7.56 10.61 -19.18
CA THR A 8 8.17 11.87 -19.61
C THR A 8 7.18 12.67 -20.48
N PRO A 9 6.98 13.98 -20.22
CA PRO A 9 7.69 14.82 -19.24
C PRO A 9 7.10 14.83 -17.81
N ASP A 10 5.99 14.14 -17.56
CA ASP A 10 5.20 14.22 -16.31
C ASP A 10 5.57 13.11 -15.30
N LEU A 11 6.86 13.03 -14.95
CA LEU A 11 7.35 12.09 -13.92
C LEU A 11 7.06 12.61 -12.50
N SER A 12 6.76 11.69 -11.59
CA SER A 12 6.58 11.96 -10.17
C SER A 12 7.89 11.80 -9.39
N ALA A 13 7.97 12.39 -8.20
CA ALA A 13 9.12 12.25 -7.30
C ALA A 13 9.29 10.84 -6.70
N TYR A 14 8.35 9.92 -6.95
CA TYR A 14 8.34 8.54 -6.44
C TYR A 14 8.87 7.52 -7.47
N GLN A 15 9.21 7.98 -8.67
CA GLN A 15 9.63 7.14 -9.80
C GLN A 15 11.15 7.07 -9.97
N GLY A 16 11.59 6.27 -10.94
CA GLY A 16 12.99 5.99 -11.21
C GLY A 16 13.58 4.89 -10.33
N LYS A 17 14.77 4.44 -10.73
CA LYS A 17 15.59 3.48 -9.96
C LYS A 17 15.68 3.94 -8.49
N PRO A 18 15.50 3.05 -7.50
CA PRO A 18 15.63 3.39 -6.09
C PRO A 18 16.93 4.13 -5.83
N ASN A 19 16.81 5.29 -5.21
CA ASN A 19 17.89 6.18 -4.84
C ASN A 19 17.49 6.94 -3.56
N GLU A 20 18.42 7.69 -3.00
CA GLU A 20 18.20 8.43 -1.75
C GLU A 20 16.97 9.36 -1.82
N ALA A 21 16.81 10.09 -2.92
CA ALA A 21 15.73 11.08 -3.05
C ALA A 21 14.35 10.42 -3.15
N ASN A 22 14.16 9.45 -4.04
CA ASN A 22 12.85 8.80 -4.19
C ASN A 22 12.53 7.88 -3.00
N ASN A 23 13.52 7.25 -2.38
CA ASN A 23 13.32 6.48 -1.14
C ASN A 23 12.88 7.39 0.00
N ALA A 24 13.47 8.59 0.15
CA ALA A 24 13.03 9.54 1.17
C ALA A 24 11.57 10.00 0.97
N HIS A 25 11.11 10.12 -0.29
CA HIS A 25 9.71 10.41 -0.59
C HIS A 25 8.79 9.24 -0.20
N TRP A 26 9.18 8.01 -0.52
CA TRP A 26 8.44 6.81 -0.12
C TRP A 26 8.40 6.66 1.40
N ASP A 27 9.54 6.79 2.08
CA ASP A 27 9.65 6.67 3.54
C ASP A 27 8.70 7.62 4.26
N LYS A 28 8.68 8.89 3.83
CA LYS A 28 7.77 9.90 4.38
C LYS A 28 6.30 9.56 4.15
N LEU A 29 5.98 8.90 3.05
CA LEU A 29 4.61 8.53 2.69
C LEU A 29 4.13 7.28 3.44
N THR A 30 5.00 6.29 3.63
CA THR A 30 4.63 4.95 4.15
C THR A 30 4.77 4.81 5.65
N HIS A 31 5.48 5.71 6.32
CA HIS A 31 5.75 5.63 7.77
C HIS A 31 5.10 6.77 8.58
N PRO A 32 3.78 7.03 8.48
CA PRO A 32 3.12 7.98 9.37
C PRO A 32 2.99 7.47 10.82
N GLY A 33 3.32 6.20 11.07
CA GLY A 33 3.23 5.56 12.38
C GLY A 33 1.93 4.78 12.59
N MET A 34 1.84 4.16 13.76
CA MET A 34 0.61 3.53 14.23
C MET A 34 -0.33 4.60 14.82
N VAL A 35 -1.63 4.29 14.86
CA VAL A 35 -2.64 5.11 15.53
C VAL A 35 -3.02 4.46 16.86
N ALA A 36 -3.30 5.30 17.85
CA ALA A 36 -3.90 4.88 19.11
C ALA A 36 -5.42 5.05 19.01
N LEU A 37 -6.16 4.03 19.43
CA LEU A 37 -7.62 4.00 19.44
C LEU A 37 -8.11 4.03 20.88
N THR A 38 -9.12 4.84 21.14
CA THR A 38 -9.87 4.76 22.39
C THR A 38 -10.64 3.43 22.48
N GLU A 39 -11.02 3.03 23.70
CA GLU A 39 -11.93 1.91 23.95
C GLU A 39 -13.19 1.98 23.04
N GLN A 40 -13.78 3.16 22.90
CA GLN A 40 -15.01 3.35 22.10
C GLN A 40 -14.77 3.12 20.60
N GLU A 41 -13.61 3.51 20.07
CA GLU A 41 -13.25 3.30 18.67
C GLU A 41 -12.90 1.83 18.42
N HIS A 42 -12.10 1.23 19.31
CA HIS A 42 -11.77 -0.19 19.26
C HIS A 42 -13.00 -1.10 19.35
N ALA A 43 -13.98 -0.72 20.17
CA ALA A 43 -15.24 -1.44 20.31
C ALA A 43 -15.98 -1.60 18.97
N LYS A 44 -15.83 -0.63 18.05
CA LYS A 44 -16.44 -0.65 16.71
C LYS A 44 -15.71 -1.53 15.70
N LEU A 45 -14.47 -1.94 15.99
CA LEU A 45 -13.72 -2.78 15.06
C LEU A 45 -14.32 -4.19 14.98
N PRO A 46 -14.43 -4.75 13.75
CA PRO A 46 -14.90 -6.12 13.57
C PRO A 46 -13.91 -7.14 14.16
N SER A 47 -12.62 -6.84 14.09
CA SER A 47 -11.55 -7.62 14.72
C SER A 47 -10.90 -6.76 15.80
N LYS A 48 -10.78 -7.32 17.02
CA LYS A 48 -10.16 -6.61 18.14
C LYS A 48 -8.66 -6.50 17.96
N SER A 49 -8.12 -5.37 18.39
CA SER A 49 -6.68 -5.10 18.40
C SER A 49 -6.09 -5.19 19.80
N SER A 50 -4.78 -5.37 19.90
CA SER A 50 -4.01 -5.33 21.15
C SER A 50 -4.07 -3.96 21.82
N LEU A 51 -3.99 -3.97 23.15
CA LEU A 51 -3.73 -2.78 23.94
C LEU A 51 -2.39 -2.15 23.53
N PHE A 52 -2.36 -0.83 23.56
CA PHE A 52 -1.14 -0.06 23.54
C PHE A 52 -0.54 -0.09 24.95
N VAL A 53 0.68 -0.59 25.04
CA VAL A 53 1.49 -0.64 26.26
C VAL A 53 2.66 0.28 26.02
N ASP A 54 2.75 1.34 26.81
CA ASP A 54 3.89 2.25 26.82
C ASP A 54 5.06 1.58 27.54
N ASP A 55 6.26 1.61 26.96
CA ASP A 55 7.41 0.87 27.50
C ASP A 55 7.87 1.38 28.87
N ASP A 56 7.67 2.68 29.16
CA ASP A 56 8.10 3.32 30.39
C ASP A 56 7.07 3.12 31.52
N THR A 57 5.79 3.24 31.20
CA THR A 57 4.69 3.25 32.18
C THR A 57 3.94 1.92 32.26
N ARG A 58 4.10 1.05 31.26
CA ARG A 58 3.40 -0.25 31.08
C ARG A 58 1.88 -0.19 31.13
N GLU A 59 1.30 1.00 31.09
CA GLU A 59 -0.14 1.24 31.18
C GLU A 59 -0.53 2.43 30.31
N SER A 60 -1.79 2.47 29.87
CA SER A 60 -2.44 3.68 29.35
C SER A 60 -3.73 3.89 30.14
N ASP A 61 -3.92 5.10 30.69
CA ASP A 61 -5.15 5.49 31.39
C ASP A 61 -5.73 6.78 30.78
N PRO A 62 -6.87 6.73 30.05
CA PRO A 62 -7.65 5.52 29.76
C PRO A 62 -6.93 4.55 28.80
N PRO A 63 -7.32 3.25 28.75
CA PRO A 63 -6.69 2.27 27.89
C PRO A 63 -6.79 2.68 26.41
N LEU A 64 -5.65 2.56 25.73
CA LEU A 64 -5.54 2.76 24.29
C LEU A 64 -5.25 1.43 23.60
N TYR A 65 -5.62 1.33 22.33
CA TYR A 65 -5.38 0.16 21.49
C TYR A 65 -4.60 0.54 20.24
N VAL A 66 -3.75 -0.35 19.77
CA VAL A 66 -2.90 -0.09 18.61
C VAL A 66 -3.68 -0.34 17.32
N GLY A 67 -3.51 0.50 16.31
CA GLY A 67 -3.99 0.24 14.95
C GLY A 67 -3.08 0.86 13.90
N ALA A 68 -3.36 0.59 12.64
CA ALA A 68 -2.81 1.36 11.52
C ALA A 68 -3.91 1.65 10.51
N VAL A 69 -3.87 2.82 9.88
CA VAL A 69 -4.79 3.11 8.76
C VAL A 69 -4.31 2.31 7.55
N GLU A 70 -5.18 1.48 6.98
CA GLU A 70 -4.79 0.46 6.00
C GLU A 70 -4.06 1.02 4.78
N VAL A 71 -4.43 2.21 4.29
CA VAL A 71 -3.78 2.79 3.10
C VAL A 71 -2.26 2.91 3.26
N PHE A 72 -1.75 3.17 4.45
CA PHE A 72 -0.32 3.31 4.67
C PHE A 72 0.40 1.96 4.64
N HIS A 73 -0.24 0.89 5.13
CA HIS A 73 0.30 -0.46 4.98
C HIS A 73 0.26 -0.91 3.52
N GLN A 74 -0.80 -0.57 2.77
CA GLN A 74 -0.89 -0.83 1.32
C GLN A 74 0.25 -0.12 0.56
N LEU A 75 0.51 1.15 0.89
CA LEU A 75 1.61 1.93 0.31
C LEU A 75 2.99 1.37 0.69
N HIS A 76 3.19 0.94 1.94
CA HIS A 76 4.42 0.27 2.38
C HIS A 76 4.66 -1.03 1.59
N CYS A 77 3.64 -1.88 1.43
CA CYS A 77 3.76 -3.10 0.63
C CYS A 77 4.07 -2.80 -0.84
N LEU A 78 3.47 -1.75 -1.41
CA LEU A 78 3.75 -1.32 -2.77
C LEU A 78 5.22 -0.86 -2.92
N ASP A 79 5.77 -0.15 -1.93
CA ASP A 79 7.18 0.25 -1.94
C ASP A 79 8.13 -0.95 -1.84
N MET A 80 7.82 -1.93 -0.99
CA MET A 80 8.59 -3.17 -0.89
C MET A 80 8.60 -3.93 -2.22
N LEU A 81 7.45 -4.00 -2.90
CA LEU A 81 7.35 -4.60 -4.23
C LEU A 81 8.14 -3.81 -5.28
N ARG A 82 8.08 -2.48 -5.25
CA ARG A 82 8.91 -1.61 -6.10
C ARG A 82 10.39 -1.96 -5.93
N MET A 83 10.88 -1.96 -4.68
CA MET A 83 12.28 -2.27 -4.37
C MET A 83 12.70 -3.65 -4.89
N GLN A 84 11.88 -4.67 -4.66
CA GLN A 84 12.14 -6.04 -5.13
C GLN A 84 12.13 -6.14 -6.65
N ALA A 85 11.17 -5.49 -7.31
CA ALA A 85 11.07 -5.46 -8.77
C ALA A 85 12.33 -4.86 -9.39
N TYR A 86 12.92 -3.83 -8.80
CA TYR A 86 14.21 -3.30 -9.25
C TYR A 86 15.40 -4.21 -8.98
N GLY A 87 15.46 -4.80 -7.79
CA GLY A 87 16.60 -5.61 -7.36
C GLY A 87 16.75 -6.93 -8.12
N VAL A 88 15.63 -7.56 -8.50
CA VAL A 88 15.63 -8.90 -9.12
C VAL A 88 15.38 -8.87 -10.62
N LEU A 89 14.56 -7.94 -11.11
CA LEU A 89 14.13 -8.02 -12.50
C LEU A 89 15.18 -7.52 -13.49
N LYS A 90 16.19 -6.74 -13.05
CA LYS A 90 17.25 -6.26 -13.94
C LYS A 90 17.94 -7.43 -14.65
N ASP A 91 18.44 -8.39 -13.88
CA ASP A 91 19.18 -9.53 -14.43
C ASP A 91 18.28 -10.48 -15.22
N TRP A 92 17.01 -10.62 -14.80
CA TRP A 92 16.02 -11.40 -15.54
C TRP A 92 15.72 -10.77 -16.91
N TYR A 93 15.58 -9.44 -17.00
CA TYR A 93 15.29 -8.74 -18.25
C TYR A 93 16.48 -8.70 -19.20
N ASP A 94 17.70 -8.49 -18.68
CA ASP A 94 18.93 -8.54 -19.47
C ASP A 94 19.05 -9.88 -20.24
N VAL A 95 18.49 -10.97 -19.68
CA VAL A 95 18.48 -12.30 -20.29
C VAL A 95 17.25 -12.56 -21.19
N HIS A 96 16.05 -12.16 -20.76
CA HIS A 96 14.78 -12.59 -21.39
C HIS A 96 14.11 -11.54 -22.27
N SER A 97 14.51 -10.27 -22.18
CA SER A 97 13.95 -9.18 -23.00
C SER A 97 14.99 -8.07 -23.28
N PRO A 98 16.17 -8.40 -23.83
CA PRO A 98 17.29 -7.45 -23.97
C PRO A 98 16.99 -6.28 -24.93
N ALA A 99 15.99 -6.42 -25.82
CA ALA A 99 15.59 -5.38 -26.76
C ALA A 99 14.56 -4.38 -26.20
N ASN A 100 14.12 -4.54 -24.95
CA ASN A 100 13.03 -3.78 -24.32
C ASN A 100 13.56 -2.73 -23.32
N GLU A 101 14.71 -2.12 -23.62
CA GLU A 101 15.37 -1.08 -22.82
C GLU A 101 14.49 0.17 -22.56
N HIS A 102 13.44 0.37 -23.34
CA HIS A 102 12.60 1.58 -23.30
C HIS A 102 11.15 1.38 -22.86
N THR A 103 10.75 0.20 -22.42
CA THR A 103 9.36 -0.04 -22.01
C THR A 103 9.21 -0.59 -20.62
N ILE A 104 10.09 -1.49 -20.15
CA ILE A 104 9.78 -2.23 -18.92
C ILE A 104 10.09 -1.46 -17.63
N PRO A 105 11.28 -0.83 -17.43
CA PRO A 105 11.53 -0.04 -16.22
C PRO A 105 10.54 1.13 -16.11
N ALA A 106 10.36 1.89 -17.20
CA ALA A 106 9.43 3.01 -17.24
C ALA A 106 7.97 2.57 -17.03
N HIS A 107 7.55 1.41 -17.55
CA HIS A 107 6.18 0.92 -17.35
C HIS A 107 5.97 0.40 -15.93
N LEU A 108 6.93 -0.31 -15.32
CA LEU A 108 6.85 -0.72 -13.91
C LEU A 108 6.87 0.48 -12.96
N GLU A 109 7.67 1.50 -13.27
CA GLU A 109 7.69 2.79 -12.59
C GLU A 109 6.34 3.49 -12.66
N HIS A 110 5.82 3.64 -13.88
CA HIS A 110 4.50 4.21 -14.12
C HIS A 110 3.41 3.43 -13.37
N CYS A 111 3.40 2.09 -13.46
CA CYS A 111 2.42 1.25 -12.77
C CYS A 111 2.49 1.43 -11.26
N SER A 112 3.68 1.44 -10.68
CA SER A 112 3.88 1.65 -9.25
C SER A 112 3.35 3.04 -8.83
N ASP A 113 3.68 4.08 -9.59
CA ASP A 113 3.19 5.43 -9.31
C ASP A 113 1.69 5.57 -9.53
N TYR A 114 1.13 4.99 -10.58
CA TYR A 114 -0.31 4.99 -10.85
C TYR A 114 -1.10 4.32 -9.73
N ILE A 115 -0.64 3.16 -9.25
CA ILE A 115 -1.26 2.47 -8.11
C ILE A 115 -1.14 3.32 -6.84
N ARG A 116 0.03 3.91 -6.57
CA ARG A 116 0.25 4.83 -5.44
C ARG A 116 -0.74 6.00 -5.48
N GLN A 117 -0.89 6.65 -6.64
CA GLN A 117 -1.84 7.74 -6.84
C GLN A 117 -3.29 7.30 -6.64
N SER A 118 -3.66 6.10 -7.12
CA SER A 118 -5.00 5.53 -6.92
C SER A 118 -5.29 5.27 -5.44
N MET A 119 -4.34 4.68 -4.70
CA MET A 119 -4.45 4.47 -3.24
C MET A 119 -4.60 5.80 -2.48
N MET A 120 -3.88 6.85 -2.87
CA MET A 120 -4.03 8.16 -2.25
C MET A 120 -5.33 8.87 -2.64
N CYS A 121 -5.87 8.61 -3.83
CA CYS A 121 -7.12 9.19 -4.29
C CYS A 121 -8.35 8.53 -3.63
N ARG A 122 -8.27 7.23 -3.35
CA ARG A 122 -9.33 6.45 -2.69
C ARG A 122 -8.71 5.60 -1.58
N PRO A 123 -8.25 6.24 -0.49
CA PRO A 123 -7.56 5.53 0.58
C PRO A 123 -8.51 4.57 1.28
N SER A 124 -8.02 3.37 1.61
CA SER A 124 -8.70 2.54 2.62
C SER A 124 -8.57 3.26 3.97
N LEU A 125 -9.71 3.64 4.54
CA LEU A 125 -9.81 4.24 5.87
C LEU A 125 -10.06 3.19 6.96
N ASP A 126 -10.08 1.92 6.58
CA ASP A 126 -10.19 0.83 7.51
C ASP A 126 -8.98 0.81 8.46
N ILE A 127 -9.21 0.29 9.67
CA ILE A 127 -8.14 0.05 10.63
C ILE A 127 -7.63 -1.37 10.45
N LEU A 128 -6.31 -1.50 10.31
CA LEU A 128 -5.57 -2.75 10.44
C LEU A 128 -5.33 -3.01 11.94
N PRO A 129 -5.93 -4.06 12.51
CA PRO A 129 -5.68 -4.44 13.89
C PRO A 129 -4.36 -5.17 14.03
N PHE A 130 -3.84 -5.18 15.25
CA PHE A 130 -2.61 -5.84 15.64
C PHE A 130 -2.89 -6.82 16.78
N ARG A 131 -2.10 -7.88 16.84
CA ARG A 131 -2.05 -8.80 17.97
C ARG A 131 -0.63 -8.85 18.51
N THR A 132 -0.51 -9.02 19.81
CA THR A 132 0.77 -9.30 20.45
C THR A 132 1.02 -10.81 20.33
N ASP A 133 2.15 -11.20 19.74
CA ASP A 133 2.53 -12.61 19.66
C ASP A 133 3.18 -13.11 20.97
N SER A 134 3.57 -14.38 21.00
CA SER A 134 4.19 -15.01 22.17
C SER A 134 5.55 -14.41 22.56
N GLU A 135 6.17 -13.64 21.67
CA GLU A 135 7.45 -12.96 21.90
C GLU A 135 7.23 -11.51 22.37
N GLY A 136 5.97 -11.09 22.55
CA GLY A 136 5.62 -9.72 22.93
C GLY A 136 5.60 -8.73 21.76
N LEU A 137 5.73 -9.21 20.51
CA LEU A 137 5.81 -8.34 19.35
C LEU A 137 4.44 -8.09 18.73
N LEU A 138 4.19 -6.85 18.33
CA LEU A 138 2.98 -6.48 17.59
C LEU A 138 3.05 -7.01 16.17
N ARG A 139 2.05 -7.81 15.79
CA ARG A 139 1.89 -8.38 14.45
C ARG A 139 0.58 -7.91 13.83
N PRO A 140 0.59 -7.43 12.57
CA PRO A 140 -0.64 -7.07 11.88
C PRO A 140 -1.53 -8.30 11.69
N VAL A 141 -2.84 -8.09 11.80
CA VAL A 141 -3.86 -9.11 11.61
C VAL A 141 -4.54 -8.86 10.27
N PHE A 142 -4.15 -9.63 9.25
CA PHE A 142 -4.64 -9.45 7.88
C PHE A 142 -5.97 -10.16 7.59
N ASN A 143 -6.30 -11.20 8.37
CA ASN A 143 -7.60 -11.86 8.28
C ASN A 143 -8.66 -11.03 9.02
N GLY A 144 -9.84 -10.89 8.42
CA GLY A 144 -10.91 -10.13 9.04
C GLY A 144 -12.08 -9.88 8.11
N THR A 145 -13.07 -9.19 8.64
CA THR A 145 -14.24 -8.73 7.87
C THR A 145 -13.98 -7.31 7.39
N ARG A 146 -14.23 -7.07 6.11
CA ARG A 146 -14.09 -5.76 5.44
C ARG A 146 -15.41 -5.40 4.76
N THR A 147 -15.70 -4.11 4.67
CA THR A 147 -16.83 -3.63 3.88
C THR A 147 -16.32 -3.23 2.50
N CYS A 148 -16.62 -4.05 1.50
CA CYS A 148 -16.13 -3.87 0.14
C CYS A 148 -17.24 -3.49 -0.83
N ALA A 149 -16.87 -2.82 -1.93
CA ALA A 149 -17.73 -2.79 -3.11
C ALA A 149 -17.96 -4.22 -3.62
N ASN A 150 -19.14 -4.50 -4.17
CA ASN A 150 -19.41 -5.78 -4.80
C ASN A 150 -18.61 -5.89 -6.11
N PHE A 151 -17.44 -6.52 -6.03
CA PHE A 151 -16.49 -6.61 -7.13
C PHE A 151 -17.07 -7.38 -8.33
N ASP A 152 -17.86 -8.43 -8.09
CA ASP A 152 -18.50 -9.18 -9.16
C ASP A 152 -19.45 -8.31 -9.98
N LYS A 153 -20.26 -7.47 -9.33
CA LYS A 153 -21.13 -6.52 -10.04
C LYS A 153 -20.35 -5.51 -10.87
N VAL A 154 -19.21 -5.03 -10.36
CA VAL A 154 -18.31 -4.12 -11.12
C VAL A 154 -17.73 -4.84 -12.34
N ARG A 155 -17.21 -6.06 -12.14
CA ARG A 155 -16.63 -6.90 -13.21
C ARG A 155 -17.66 -7.23 -14.28
N ASP A 156 -18.85 -7.68 -13.88
CA ASP A 156 -19.92 -8.08 -14.79
C ASP A 156 -20.43 -6.88 -15.61
N TRP A 157 -20.52 -5.70 -14.99
CA TRP A 157 -20.85 -4.46 -15.72
C TRP A 157 -19.80 -4.14 -16.79
N ALA A 158 -18.52 -4.29 -16.49
CA ALA A 158 -17.41 -4.02 -17.41
C ALA A 158 -17.37 -5.00 -18.58
N ILE A 159 -17.55 -6.30 -18.32
CA ILE A 159 -17.57 -7.34 -19.36
C ILE A 159 -18.68 -7.09 -20.38
N LYS A 160 -19.88 -6.69 -19.92
CA LYS A 160 -21.03 -6.37 -20.80
C LYS A 160 -20.81 -5.15 -21.70
N ARG A 161 -19.75 -4.36 -21.46
CA ARG A 161 -19.46 -3.09 -22.13
C ARG A 161 -18.07 -3.06 -22.79
N LYS A 162 -17.47 -4.22 -23.04
CA LYS A 162 -16.16 -4.29 -23.72
C LYS A 162 -16.19 -3.52 -25.05
N ALA A 163 -15.21 -2.65 -25.24
CA ALA A 163 -14.99 -1.93 -26.49
C ALA A 163 -14.28 -2.83 -27.51
N GLY A 164 -14.95 -3.91 -27.94
CA GLY A 164 -14.38 -4.92 -28.84
C GLY A 164 -13.15 -5.60 -28.22
N ASN A 165 -12.05 -5.64 -28.99
CA ASN A 165 -10.78 -6.26 -28.61
C ASN A 165 -9.76 -5.27 -28.01
N LEU A 166 -10.15 -4.02 -27.76
CA LEU A 166 -9.24 -3.03 -27.19
C LEU A 166 -8.86 -3.43 -25.76
N SER A 167 -7.55 -3.38 -25.48
CA SER A 167 -6.96 -3.58 -24.16
C SER A 167 -6.42 -2.24 -23.66
N PRO A 168 -6.53 -1.93 -22.36
CA PRO A 168 -5.88 -0.76 -21.76
C PRO A 168 -4.35 -0.93 -21.59
N GLN A 169 -3.79 -2.05 -22.11
CA GLN A 169 -2.37 -2.39 -22.08
C GLN A 169 -1.79 -2.24 -23.48
#